data_AF-A0A354GR97-F1
#
_entry.id   AF-A0A354GR97-F1
#
_cell.length_a   1.000
_cell.length_b   1.000
_cell.length_c   1.000
_cell.angle_alpha   90.00
_cell.angle_beta   90.00
_cell.angle_gamma   90.00
#
_symmetry.space_group_name_H-M   'P 1'
#
loop_
_entity.id
_entity.type
_entity.pdbx_description
1 polymer ?
#
loop_
_entity_poly.entity_id
_entity_poly.type
_entity_poly.pdbx_seq_one_letter_code
_entity_poly.pdbx_strand_id
1 'polypeptide(L)'
;MSITERPDRLKHAQTLTAAIDGELAKRQAPKTVLEQMRKSALADLKAELGELAELLGTTRHRLVFIGQVGVGKTTAICHLVGLTANREKKKPSKAGDKTVQVVERLMATGAGYTTLCEVVVVPGDTTRFEIEPYPREEVEQTVSDFCLTTWKKVHPDSAESGQKGDQVNFPPELVRAVRNMVKLPEGERSENDAALRLAREFPADGYEQFKARVLSQANLDARVLTELECPSDEQDPRTWIKKTFDGLNLAQLETVSIPRRITFRVDVKLLNPHMANVAAVVDTKGVDAAQFNREDLDRYIREDKTAICILTEAFKPAPSNVMPLLMRHVTPEAPLSSSKFALMVIPQSGEPEDVVGGQGPVGQRITGINLHSSQIDDTLSSRGLNGLNVLFYDPLQHFERAGGTDFSLRSDNTLEEVQAERDAVWTAIFDAIKSRDNRVWERVTQIGDSFQKIREGKGRG
;
A
#
# COMPACT_ATOMS: atom_id res chain seq x y z
N MET A 1 15.39 -16.07 -10.07
CA MET A 1 15.67 -16.48 -11.46
C MET A 1 16.89 -15.68 -11.83
N SER A 2 17.87 -16.25 -12.53
CA SER A 2 18.91 -15.38 -13.07
C SER A 2 18.22 -14.42 -14.06
N ILE A 3 18.48 -13.12 -13.93
CA ILE A 3 18.00 -12.07 -14.85
C ILE A 3 18.26 -12.46 -16.33
N THR A 4 19.20 -13.38 -16.57
CA THR A 4 19.60 -13.90 -17.89
C THR A 4 18.54 -14.70 -18.65
N GLU A 5 17.53 -15.31 -18.01
CA GLU A 5 16.56 -16.16 -18.73
C GLU A 5 15.35 -15.39 -19.31
N ARG A 6 15.02 -14.21 -18.75
CA ARG A 6 13.85 -13.42 -19.17
C ARG A 6 13.89 -13.02 -20.66
N PRO A 7 15.03 -12.54 -21.22
CA PRO A 7 15.12 -12.19 -22.63
C PRO A 7 14.78 -13.34 -23.58
N ASP A 8 15.22 -14.57 -23.25
CA ASP A 8 14.97 -15.75 -24.06
C ASP A 8 13.49 -16.16 -24.02
N ARG A 9 12.87 -16.13 -22.84
CA ARG A 9 11.43 -16.39 -22.69
C ARG A 9 10.58 -15.37 -23.45
N LEU A 10 10.95 -14.08 -23.39
CA LEU A 10 10.28 -13.03 -24.14
C LEU A 10 10.42 -13.24 -25.66
N LYS A 11 11.63 -13.54 -26.13
CA LYS A 11 11.88 -13.84 -27.54
C LYS A 11 11.08 -15.06 -28.02
N HIS A 12 10.94 -16.08 -27.18
CA HIS A 12 10.11 -17.24 -27.48
C HIS A 12 8.63 -16.86 -27.62
N ALA A 13 8.08 -16.09 -26.66
CA ALA A 13 6.71 -15.60 -26.74
C ALA A 13 6.48 -14.78 -28.02
N GLN A 14 7.39 -13.88 -28.38
CA GLN A 14 7.32 -13.09 -29.61
C GLN A 14 7.35 -13.96 -30.88
N THR A 15 8.18 -15.00 -30.89
CA THR A 15 8.26 -15.96 -32.01
C THR A 15 6.95 -16.73 -32.17
N LEU A 16 6.35 -17.15 -31.05
CA LEU A 16 5.05 -17.84 -31.05
C LEU A 16 3.92 -16.91 -31.53
N THR A 17 3.92 -15.63 -31.13
CA THR A 17 2.97 -14.62 -31.63
C THR A 17 3.06 -14.50 -33.15
N ALA A 18 4.28 -14.38 -33.70
CA ALA A 18 4.48 -14.30 -35.15
C ALA A 18 3.99 -15.56 -35.88
N ALA A 19 4.15 -16.74 -35.28
CA ALA A 19 3.65 -18.00 -35.83
C ALA A 19 2.11 -18.06 -35.85
N ILE A 20 1.45 -17.58 -34.78
CA ILE A 20 -0.03 -17.48 -34.71
C ILE A 20 -0.54 -16.50 -35.78
N ASP A 21 0.13 -15.34 -35.95
CA ASP A 21 -0.23 -14.36 -36.97
C ASP A 21 -0.13 -14.92 -38.40
N GLY A 22 0.94 -15.66 -38.68
CA GLY A 22 1.09 -16.36 -39.96
C GLY A 22 -0.04 -17.37 -40.22
N GLU A 23 -0.56 -18.02 -39.17
CA GLU A 23 -1.66 -18.99 -39.29
C GLU A 23 -3.03 -18.31 -39.41
N LEU A 24 -3.26 -17.20 -38.69
CA LEU A 24 -4.46 -16.36 -38.84
C LEU A 24 -4.56 -15.77 -40.25
N ALA A 25 -3.44 -15.33 -40.84
CA ALA A 25 -3.38 -14.79 -42.20
C ALA A 25 -3.81 -15.82 -43.26
N LYS A 26 -3.50 -17.11 -43.07
CA LYS A 26 -3.95 -18.18 -43.98
C LYS A 26 -5.46 -18.44 -43.92
N ARG A 27 -6.16 -17.95 -42.89
CA ARG A 27 -7.56 -18.25 -42.57
C ARG A 27 -8.50 -17.04 -42.71
N GLN A 28 -8.18 -16.10 -43.61
CA GLN A 28 -8.93 -14.84 -43.74
C GLN A 28 -10.43 -15.02 -44.06
N ALA A 29 -10.82 -16.04 -44.83
CA ALA A 29 -12.21 -16.34 -45.19
C ALA A 29 -12.64 -17.75 -44.72
N PRO A 30 -13.15 -17.91 -43.48
CA PRO A 30 -13.64 -19.20 -43.00
C PRO A 30 -14.89 -19.62 -43.79
N LYS A 31 -14.87 -20.82 -44.35
CA LYS A 31 -15.98 -21.40 -45.13
C LYS A 31 -16.91 -22.27 -44.27
N THR A 32 -16.49 -22.60 -43.05
CA THR A 32 -17.25 -23.46 -42.12
C THR A 32 -17.26 -22.87 -40.71
N VAL A 33 -18.27 -23.25 -39.91
CA VAL A 33 -18.35 -22.90 -38.48
C VAL A 33 -17.10 -23.36 -37.73
N LEU A 34 -16.57 -24.54 -38.05
CA LEU A 34 -15.35 -25.07 -37.44
C LEU A 34 -14.12 -24.20 -37.73
N GLU A 35 -13.98 -23.69 -38.96
CA GLU A 35 -12.91 -22.75 -39.30
C GLU A 35 -13.05 -21.41 -38.59
N GLN A 36 -14.28 -20.93 -38.43
CA GLN A 36 -14.58 -19.71 -37.67
C GLN A 36 -14.23 -19.87 -36.19
N MET A 37 -14.60 -21.00 -35.57
CA MET A 37 -14.25 -21.32 -34.18
C MET A 37 -12.73 -21.41 -33.98
N ARG A 38 -12.00 -22.07 -34.91
CA ARG A 38 -10.53 -22.13 -34.85
C ARG A 38 -9.88 -20.76 -34.99
N LYS A 39 -10.41 -19.90 -35.87
CA LYS A 39 -9.95 -18.52 -36.04
C LYS A 39 -10.15 -17.71 -34.76
N SER A 40 -11.32 -17.82 -34.12
CA SER A 40 -11.59 -17.18 -32.82
C SER A 40 -10.60 -17.65 -31.76
N ALA A 41 -10.43 -18.96 -31.60
CA ALA A 41 -9.49 -19.51 -30.62
C ALA A 41 -8.04 -19.03 -30.84
N LEU A 42 -7.59 -18.92 -32.10
CA LEU A 42 -6.26 -18.36 -32.41
C LEU A 42 -6.15 -16.87 -32.06
N ALA A 43 -7.22 -16.09 -32.28
CA ALA A 43 -7.27 -14.68 -31.90
C ALA A 43 -7.22 -14.50 -30.37
N ASP A 44 -7.94 -15.34 -29.62
CA ASP A 44 -7.93 -15.34 -28.16
C ASP A 44 -6.54 -15.71 -27.61
N LEU A 45 -5.91 -16.76 -28.16
CA LEU A 45 -4.55 -17.14 -27.79
C LEU A 45 -3.53 -16.04 -28.11
N LYS A 46 -3.70 -15.31 -29.22
CA LYS A 46 -2.83 -14.18 -29.57
C LYS A 46 -2.98 -13.05 -28.55
N ALA A 47 -4.22 -12.69 -28.21
CA ALA A 47 -4.49 -11.63 -27.24
C ALA A 47 -3.86 -11.97 -25.88
N GLU A 48 -4.08 -13.17 -25.39
CA GLU A 48 -3.48 -13.66 -24.15
C GLU A 48 -1.94 -13.64 -24.20
N LEU A 49 -1.34 -14.16 -25.28
CA LEU A 49 0.12 -14.19 -25.44
C LEU A 49 0.74 -12.79 -25.46
N GLY A 50 0.04 -11.80 -25.99
CA GLY A 50 0.44 -10.39 -25.94
C GLY A 50 0.56 -9.89 -24.50
N GLU A 51 -0.42 -10.20 -23.65
CA GLU A 51 -0.37 -9.84 -22.22
C GLU A 51 0.75 -10.57 -21.48
N LEU A 52 0.97 -11.86 -21.76
CA LEU A 52 2.05 -12.63 -21.15
C LEU A 52 3.43 -12.12 -21.57
N ALA A 53 3.59 -11.69 -22.82
CA ALA A 53 4.83 -11.09 -23.31
C ALA A 53 5.14 -9.76 -22.60
N GLU A 54 4.13 -8.94 -22.34
CA GLU A 54 4.27 -7.70 -21.56
C GLU A 54 4.74 -8.00 -20.12
N LEU A 55 4.16 -9.04 -19.50
CA LEU A 55 4.59 -9.50 -18.17
C LEU A 55 6.04 -10.00 -18.17
N LEU A 56 6.44 -10.83 -19.14
CA LEU A 56 7.82 -11.33 -19.27
C LEU A 56 8.83 -10.21 -19.54
N GLY A 57 8.40 -9.13 -20.20
CA GLY A 57 9.20 -7.94 -20.46
C GLY A 57 9.36 -7.02 -19.25
N THR A 58 8.58 -7.21 -18.19
CA THR A 58 8.66 -6.38 -16.98
C THR A 58 9.92 -6.73 -16.18
N THR A 59 10.84 -5.77 -16.03
CA THR A 59 12.10 -5.96 -15.28
C THR A 59 12.00 -5.54 -13.82
N ARG A 60 11.24 -4.48 -13.55
CA ARG A 60 11.01 -3.92 -12.22
C ARG A 60 9.52 -3.90 -11.93
N HIS A 61 9.13 -4.42 -10.79
CA HIS A 61 7.73 -4.46 -10.36
C HIS A 61 7.41 -3.33 -9.40
N ARG A 62 6.14 -2.92 -9.36
CA ARG A 62 5.61 -2.06 -8.31
C ARG A 62 5.09 -2.93 -7.18
N LEU A 63 5.57 -2.71 -5.96
CA LEU A 63 5.09 -3.44 -4.78
C LEU A 63 4.00 -2.62 -4.11
N VAL A 64 2.77 -3.14 -4.07
CA VAL A 64 1.60 -2.43 -3.56
C VAL A 64 1.15 -3.04 -2.25
N PHE A 65 1.35 -2.35 -1.13
CA PHE A 65 1.00 -2.82 0.19
C PHE A 65 -0.46 -2.48 0.50
N ILE A 66 -1.29 -3.50 0.70
CA ILE A 66 -2.74 -3.38 0.92
C ILE A 66 -3.10 -4.10 2.21
N GLY A 67 -3.87 -3.45 3.08
CA GLY A 67 -4.31 -4.09 4.32
C GLY A 67 -4.96 -3.11 5.27
N GLN A 68 -5.46 -3.64 6.39
CA GLN A 68 -6.29 -2.87 7.29
C GLN A 68 -5.59 -1.67 7.93
N VAL A 69 -6.39 -0.71 8.40
CA VAL A 69 -5.87 0.37 9.25
C VAL A 69 -5.25 -0.23 10.52
N GLY A 70 -4.09 0.29 10.94
CA GLY A 70 -3.44 -0.13 12.18
C GLY A 70 -2.63 -1.44 12.11
N VAL A 71 -2.64 -2.16 10.99
CA VAL A 71 -1.91 -3.45 10.85
C VAL A 71 -0.38 -3.31 10.82
N GLY A 72 0.15 -2.10 10.66
CA GLY A 72 1.59 -1.84 10.63
C GLY A 72 2.22 -1.67 9.24
N LYS A 73 1.43 -1.54 8.16
CA LYS A 73 1.94 -1.33 6.77
C LYS A 73 3.05 -0.30 6.65
N THR A 74 2.76 0.94 7.03
CA THR A 74 3.68 2.08 6.92
C THR A 74 4.96 1.82 7.73
N THR A 75 4.86 1.15 8.88
CA THR A 75 6.02 0.73 9.68
C THR A 75 6.86 -0.31 8.95
N ALA A 76 6.22 -1.35 8.40
CA ALA A 76 6.89 -2.38 7.63
C ALA A 76 7.60 -1.78 6.40
N ILE A 77 6.93 -0.92 5.65
CA ILE A 77 7.50 -0.22 4.48
C ILE A 77 8.72 0.61 4.91
N CYS A 78 8.61 1.44 5.95
CA CYS A 78 9.73 2.28 6.40
C CYS A 78 10.99 1.46 6.69
N HIS A 79 10.84 0.35 7.41
CA HIS A 79 11.98 -0.51 7.76
C HIS A 79 12.49 -1.28 6.54
N LEU A 80 11.60 -1.83 5.72
CA LEU A 80 11.95 -2.62 4.54
C LEU A 80 12.70 -1.80 3.50
N VAL A 81 12.25 -0.58 3.21
CA VAL A 81 12.84 0.28 2.18
C VAL A 81 13.99 1.17 2.69
N GLY A 82 14.28 1.15 3.99
CA GLY A 82 15.36 1.94 4.60
C GLY A 82 15.00 3.40 4.89
N LEU A 83 13.72 3.74 4.96
CA LEU A 83 13.21 5.05 5.37
C LEU A 83 13.17 5.18 6.90
N THR A 84 14.32 4.93 7.53
CA THR A 84 14.57 5.09 8.97
C THR A 84 15.80 5.95 9.20
N ALA A 85 15.88 6.68 10.31
CA ALA A 85 17.06 7.43 10.73
C ALA A 85 17.48 6.99 12.14
N ASN A 86 18.78 6.77 12.32
CA ASN A 86 19.36 6.60 13.65
C ASN A 86 19.63 7.98 14.24
N ARG A 87 19.11 8.26 15.43
CA ARG A 87 19.26 9.54 16.12
C ARG A 87 19.64 9.34 17.57
N GLU A 88 20.42 10.25 18.10
CA GLU A 88 20.65 10.36 19.53
C GLU A 88 19.54 11.19 20.18
N LYS A 89 18.85 10.61 21.17
CA LYS A 89 17.90 11.36 22.00
C LYS A 89 18.30 11.27 23.47
N LYS A 90 18.21 12.39 24.18
CA LYS A 90 18.36 12.44 25.64
C LYS A 90 17.07 11.95 26.28
N LYS A 91 17.17 10.88 27.07
CA LYS A 91 16.07 10.35 27.85
C LYS A 91 16.22 10.77 29.31
N PRO A 92 15.22 11.45 29.90
CA PRO A 92 15.23 11.73 31.31
C PRO A 92 15.18 10.40 32.07
N SER A 93 16.17 10.16 32.91
CA SER A 93 16.22 8.98 33.79
C SER A 93 16.35 9.42 35.24
N LYS A 94 15.92 8.56 36.17
CA LYS A 94 16.03 8.80 37.61
C LYS A 94 17.48 8.99 38.10
N ALA A 95 18.48 8.65 37.28
CA ALA A 95 19.91 8.75 37.57
C ALA A 95 20.66 9.79 36.69
N GLY A 96 19.93 10.68 36.01
CA GLY A 96 20.48 11.67 35.06
C GLY A 96 20.10 11.38 33.60
N ASP A 97 20.20 12.39 32.73
CA ASP A 97 19.87 12.25 31.31
C ASP A 97 20.78 11.22 30.65
N LYS A 98 20.20 10.15 30.10
CA LYS A 98 20.92 9.13 29.34
C LYS A 98 20.70 9.36 27.86
N THR A 99 21.77 9.52 27.08
CA THR A 99 21.68 9.52 25.62
C THR A 99 21.43 8.10 25.13
N VAL A 100 20.38 7.92 24.33
CA VAL A 100 20.00 6.63 23.74
C VAL A 100 19.92 6.81 22.23
N GLN A 101 20.48 5.84 21.49
CA GLN A 101 20.29 5.74 20.05
C GLN A 101 18.88 5.23 19.78
N VAL A 102 18.10 6.01 19.02
CA VAL A 102 16.75 5.66 18.61
C VAL A 102 16.68 5.55 17.09
N VAL A 103 15.87 4.62 16.62
CA VAL A 103 15.49 4.50 15.22
C VAL A 103 14.16 5.21 15.05
N GLU A 104 14.20 6.31 14.30
CA GLU A 104 13.04 7.08 13.92
C GLU A 104 12.60 6.69 12.49
N ARG A 105 11.30 6.58 12.27
CA ARG A 105 10.73 6.34 10.94
C ARG A 105 10.51 7.66 10.23
N LEU A 106 10.85 7.71 8.94
CA LEU A 106 10.77 8.95 8.16
C LEU A 106 9.36 9.29 7.67
N MET A 107 8.49 8.28 7.56
CA MET A 107 7.07 8.47 7.32
C MET A 107 6.28 8.39 8.62
N ALA A 108 5.24 9.21 8.72
CA ALA A 108 4.36 9.27 9.88
C ALA A 108 3.68 7.91 10.13
N THR A 109 3.70 7.44 11.36
CA THR A 109 3.21 6.13 11.77
C THR A 109 2.57 6.24 13.16
N GLY A 110 1.52 5.46 13.44
CA GLY A 110 0.84 5.46 14.73
C GLY A 110 -0.22 4.36 14.86
N ALA A 111 -1.06 4.44 15.91
CA ALA A 111 -2.02 3.40 16.28
C ALA A 111 -3.15 3.13 15.27
N GLY A 112 -3.26 3.95 14.22
CA GLY A 112 -4.28 3.90 13.19
C GLY A 112 -4.53 5.29 12.62
N TYR A 113 -5.11 5.36 11.42
CA TYR A 113 -5.51 6.61 10.76
C TYR A 113 -4.42 7.70 10.76
N THR A 114 -3.17 7.30 10.52
CA THR A 114 -2.03 8.24 10.50
C THR A 114 -1.70 8.70 9.10
N THR A 115 -1.78 7.82 8.12
CA THR A 115 -1.48 8.10 6.71
C THR A 115 -2.65 8.80 6.02
N LEU A 116 -2.48 10.08 5.67
CA LEU A 116 -3.52 10.92 5.07
C LEU A 116 -3.88 10.54 3.64
N CYS A 117 -2.89 10.07 2.88
CA CYS A 117 -2.98 9.84 1.44
C CYS A 117 -2.17 8.61 1.03
N GLU A 118 -2.38 8.11 -0.18
CA GLU A 118 -1.46 7.10 -0.72
C GLU A 118 -0.05 7.68 -0.87
N VAL A 119 0.97 6.88 -0.57
CA VAL A 119 2.38 7.26 -0.73
C VAL A 119 3.08 6.29 -1.67
N VAL A 120 3.70 6.80 -2.72
CA VAL A 120 4.46 6.02 -3.70
C VAL A 120 5.95 6.36 -3.54
N VAL A 121 6.71 5.46 -2.92
CA VAL A 121 8.17 5.58 -2.79
C VAL A 121 8.83 5.10 -4.07
N VAL A 122 9.58 5.98 -4.73
CA VAL A 122 10.24 5.71 -6.01
C VAL A 122 11.75 5.94 -5.85
N PRO A 123 12.61 4.96 -6.20
CA PRO A 123 14.05 5.20 -6.25
C PRO A 123 14.37 6.20 -7.38
N GLY A 124 15.19 7.20 -7.08
CA GLY A 124 15.61 8.23 -8.02
C GLY A 124 17.00 8.78 -7.70
N ASP A 125 17.38 9.83 -8.43
CA ASP A 125 18.69 10.49 -8.27
C ASP A 125 18.64 11.66 -7.27
N THR A 126 17.48 12.29 -7.13
CA THR A 126 17.25 13.39 -6.18
C THR A 126 16.07 13.07 -5.27
N THR A 127 16.09 13.67 -4.08
CA THR A 127 15.03 13.50 -3.08
C THR A 127 14.00 14.61 -3.22
N ARG A 128 12.74 14.26 -3.53
CA ARG A 128 11.64 15.23 -3.66
C ARG A 128 10.27 14.59 -3.43
N PHE A 129 9.30 15.43 -3.10
CA PHE A 129 7.88 15.06 -3.05
C PHE A 129 7.13 15.69 -4.22
N GLU A 130 6.44 14.86 -4.99
CA GLU A 130 5.46 15.27 -6.00
C GLU A 130 4.06 15.01 -5.42
N ILE A 131 3.23 16.04 -5.37
CA ILE A 131 1.92 16.03 -4.72
C ILE A 131 0.82 16.07 -5.77
N GLU A 132 -0.09 15.10 -5.71
CA GLU A 132 -1.37 15.12 -6.41
C GLU A 132 -2.43 15.58 -5.39
N PRO A 133 -2.84 16.86 -5.38
CA PRO A 133 -3.82 17.36 -4.43
C PRO A 133 -5.24 16.90 -4.80
N TYR A 134 -6.15 16.93 -3.82
CA TYR A 134 -7.59 16.88 -4.13
C TYR A 134 -8.01 18.10 -4.96
N PRO A 135 -8.98 17.96 -5.88
CA PRO A 135 -9.59 19.10 -6.57
C PRO A 135 -10.10 20.13 -5.58
N ARG A 136 -10.05 21.41 -5.97
CA ARG A 136 -10.41 22.53 -5.09
C ARG A 136 -11.83 22.36 -4.55
N GLU A 137 -12.76 22.00 -5.43
CA GLU A 137 -14.18 21.81 -5.11
C GLU A 137 -14.38 20.70 -4.07
N GLU A 138 -13.61 19.61 -4.15
CA GLU A 138 -13.64 18.53 -3.16
C GLU A 138 -13.09 18.99 -1.81
N VAL A 139 -12.04 19.82 -1.80
CA VAL A 139 -11.50 20.40 -0.56
C VAL A 139 -12.50 21.38 0.07
N GLU A 140 -13.14 22.23 -0.73
CA GLU A 140 -14.18 23.15 -0.26
C GLU A 140 -15.39 22.41 0.32
N GLN A 141 -15.81 21.32 -0.32
CA GLN A 141 -16.87 20.45 0.20
C GLN A 141 -16.46 19.79 1.51
N THR A 142 -15.23 19.26 1.58
CA THR A 142 -14.65 18.64 2.78
C THR A 142 -14.64 19.63 3.97
N VAL A 143 -14.25 20.89 3.73
CA VAL A 143 -14.29 21.95 4.76
C VAL A 143 -15.74 22.30 5.14
N SER A 144 -16.66 22.30 4.17
CA SER A 144 -18.08 22.57 4.41
C SER A 144 -18.74 21.50 5.28
N ASP A 145 -18.42 20.22 5.04
CA ASP A 145 -18.91 19.08 5.83
C ASP A 145 -18.37 19.12 7.27
N PHE A 146 -17.11 19.50 7.43
CA PHE A 146 -16.52 19.79 8.74
C PHE A 146 -17.26 20.92 9.47
N CYS A 147 -17.58 22.02 8.77
CA CYS A 147 -18.34 23.13 9.33
C CYS A 147 -19.74 22.69 9.77
N LEU A 148 -20.46 21.95 8.91
CA LEU A 148 -21.81 21.46 9.22
C LEU A 148 -21.82 20.55 10.46
N THR A 149 -20.87 19.62 10.53
CA THR A 149 -20.72 18.70 11.66
C THR A 149 -20.38 19.44 12.95
N THR A 150 -19.53 20.48 12.87
CA THR A 150 -19.17 21.33 14.02
C THR A 150 -20.37 22.16 14.47
N TRP A 151 -21.11 22.76 13.53
CA TRP A 151 -22.29 23.57 13.80
C TRP A 151 -23.39 22.80 14.52
N LYS A 152 -23.71 21.60 14.04
CA LYS A 152 -24.72 20.71 14.66
C LYS A 152 -24.40 20.36 16.11
N LYS A 153 -23.12 20.35 16.51
CA LYS A 153 -22.71 20.12 17.91
C LYS A 153 -22.95 21.32 18.82
N VAL A 154 -22.99 22.53 18.27
CA VAL A 154 -23.15 23.79 19.03
C VAL A 154 -24.59 24.29 19.01
N HIS A 155 -25.27 24.18 17.86
CA HIS A 155 -26.63 24.67 17.64
C HIS A 155 -27.59 23.56 17.18
N PRO A 156 -27.92 22.59 18.06
CA PRO A 156 -28.73 21.42 17.69
C PRO A 156 -30.14 21.78 17.20
N ASP A 157 -30.74 22.86 17.71
CA ASP A 157 -32.12 23.26 17.41
C ASP A 157 -32.26 24.10 16.11
N SER A 158 -31.14 24.56 15.54
CA SER A 158 -31.12 25.30 14.26
C SER A 158 -31.21 24.39 13.03
N ALA A 159 -31.10 23.08 13.24
CA ALA A 159 -31.24 22.09 12.18
C ALA A 159 -32.72 21.75 11.99
N GLU A 160 -33.40 22.47 11.10
CA GLU A 160 -34.73 22.05 10.65
C GLU A 160 -34.71 20.58 10.21
N SER A 161 -35.74 19.88 10.67
CA SER A 161 -36.06 18.47 10.55
C SER A 161 -36.28 18.01 9.10
N GLY A 162 -35.24 18.06 8.27
CA GLY A 162 -35.27 17.58 6.88
C GLY A 162 -34.14 16.61 6.49
N GLN A 163 -33.03 16.60 7.23
CA GLN A 163 -31.95 15.64 7.03
C GLN A 163 -31.64 14.92 8.34
N LYS A 164 -32.41 13.86 8.63
CA LYS A 164 -31.84 12.65 9.25
C LYS A 164 -30.87 12.02 8.23
N GLY A 165 -29.89 12.80 7.78
CA GLY A 165 -28.83 12.33 6.91
C GLY A 165 -27.92 11.49 7.77
N ASP A 166 -27.59 10.30 7.26
CA ASP A 166 -26.51 9.46 7.76
C ASP A 166 -25.42 10.31 8.40
N GLN A 167 -24.92 9.90 9.57
CA GLN A 167 -23.68 10.47 10.09
C GLN A 167 -22.68 10.44 8.92
N VAL A 168 -22.34 11.61 8.39
CA VAL A 168 -21.35 11.74 7.32
C VAL A 168 -20.10 11.12 7.93
N ASN A 169 -19.75 9.93 7.46
CA ASN A 169 -18.61 9.19 7.97
C ASN A 169 -17.37 9.89 7.44
N PHE A 170 -16.95 10.92 8.17
CA PHE A 170 -15.90 11.83 7.76
C PHE A 170 -14.56 11.26 8.27
N PRO A 171 -13.67 10.79 7.36
CA PRO A 171 -12.48 10.05 7.76
C PRO A 171 -11.63 10.85 8.77
N PRO A 172 -11.20 10.25 9.89
CA PRO A 172 -10.45 10.95 10.93
C PRO A 172 -9.20 11.67 10.42
N GLU A 173 -8.54 11.14 9.38
CA GLU A 173 -7.36 11.80 8.79
C GLU A 173 -7.73 13.10 8.07
N LEU A 174 -8.87 13.13 7.37
CA LEU A 174 -9.36 14.34 6.69
C LEU A 174 -9.83 15.38 7.70
N VAL A 175 -10.47 14.98 8.80
CA VAL A 175 -10.77 15.89 9.92
C VAL A 175 -9.51 16.57 10.42
N ARG A 176 -8.47 15.78 10.71
CA ARG A 176 -7.19 16.29 11.20
C ARG A 176 -6.54 17.24 10.19
N ALA A 177 -6.55 16.87 8.92
CA ALA A 177 -6.02 17.70 7.84
C ALA A 177 -6.76 19.04 7.73
N VAL A 178 -8.10 19.03 7.74
CA VAL A 178 -8.92 20.26 7.72
C VAL A 178 -8.61 21.12 8.93
N ARG A 179 -8.62 20.57 10.14
CA ARG A 179 -8.33 21.31 11.38
C ARG A 179 -6.97 22.01 11.33
N ASN A 180 -5.93 21.33 10.85
CA ASN A 180 -4.62 21.93 10.68
C ASN A 180 -4.61 23.00 9.58
N MET A 181 -5.28 22.74 8.46
CA MET A 181 -5.41 23.69 7.35
C MET A 181 -6.07 25.01 7.78
N VAL A 182 -7.16 24.94 8.56
CA VAL A 182 -7.93 26.11 9.02
C VAL A 182 -7.46 26.65 10.38
N LYS A 183 -6.43 26.04 10.98
CA LYS A 183 -5.84 26.42 12.27
C LYS A 183 -6.84 26.34 13.44
N LEU A 184 -7.70 25.32 13.43
CA LEU A 184 -8.69 25.03 14.49
C LEU A 184 -8.37 23.69 15.19
N PRO A 185 -7.33 23.65 16.05
CA PRO A 185 -6.91 22.44 16.73
C PRO A 185 -8.01 21.88 17.66
N GLU A 186 -7.99 20.57 17.81
CA GLU A 186 -8.80 19.88 18.79
C GLU A 186 -8.26 20.16 20.21
N GLY A 187 -9.17 20.39 21.15
CA GLY A 187 -8.82 20.58 22.56
C GLY A 187 -8.94 19.26 23.32
N GLU A 188 -8.19 19.13 24.43
CA GLU A 188 -8.32 17.96 25.34
C GLU A 188 -9.75 17.77 25.87
N ARG A 189 -10.53 18.85 25.90
CA ARG A 189 -11.95 18.89 26.28
C ARG A 189 -12.72 19.74 25.28
N SER A 190 -14.03 19.52 25.18
CA SER A 190 -14.93 20.25 24.29
C SER A 190 -14.96 21.77 24.53
N GLU A 191 -14.67 22.21 25.76
CA GLU A 191 -14.54 23.62 26.14
C GLU A 191 -13.32 24.29 25.48
N ASN A 192 -12.27 23.51 25.25
CA ASN A 192 -11.01 23.96 24.66
C ASN A 192 -10.90 23.73 23.15
N ASP A 193 -11.89 23.09 22.52
CA ASP A 193 -11.90 22.86 21.07
C ASP A 193 -12.07 24.18 20.31
N ALA A 194 -11.10 24.50 19.45
CA ALA A 194 -11.06 25.78 18.74
C ALA A 194 -12.20 25.93 17.73
N ALA A 195 -12.63 24.83 17.09
CA ALA A 195 -13.72 24.86 16.11
C ALA A 195 -15.07 25.06 16.80
N LEU A 196 -15.31 24.40 17.94
CA LEU A 196 -16.52 24.62 18.74
C LEU A 196 -16.57 26.02 19.34
N ARG A 197 -15.42 26.56 19.77
CA ARG A 197 -15.33 27.94 20.27
C ARG A 197 -15.66 28.94 19.18
N LEU A 198 -15.06 28.79 18.00
CA LEU A 198 -15.34 29.65 16.86
C LEU A 198 -16.82 29.59 16.47
N ALA A 199 -17.43 28.40 16.43
CA ALA A 199 -18.85 28.27 16.11
C ALA A 199 -19.76 29.02 17.12
N ARG A 200 -19.43 28.98 18.42
CA ARG A 200 -20.18 29.70 19.47
C ARG A 200 -20.12 31.22 19.38
N GLU A 201 -19.18 31.78 18.60
CA GLU A 201 -19.09 33.23 18.38
C GLU A 201 -20.22 33.74 17.46
N PHE A 202 -20.89 32.85 16.73
CA PHE A 202 -21.96 33.19 15.80
C PHE A 202 -23.35 32.90 16.40
N PRO A 203 -24.39 33.68 16.02
CA PRO A 203 -25.77 33.39 16.41
C PRO A 203 -26.29 32.11 15.72
N ALA A 204 -27.40 31.55 16.19
CA ALA A 204 -27.93 30.26 15.71
C ALA A 204 -28.31 30.24 14.21
N ASP A 205 -28.57 31.40 13.60
CA ASP A 205 -28.81 31.61 12.17
C ASP A 205 -27.54 32.00 11.38
N GLY A 206 -26.38 32.09 12.06
CA GLY A 206 -25.10 32.55 11.53
C GLY A 206 -24.26 31.49 10.81
N TYR A 207 -24.82 30.34 10.44
CA TYR A 207 -24.06 29.22 9.85
C TYR A 207 -23.23 29.62 8.63
N GLU A 208 -23.81 30.38 7.69
CA GLU A 208 -23.12 30.80 6.47
C GLU A 208 -21.93 31.73 6.77
N GLN A 209 -22.02 32.56 7.81
CA GLN A 209 -20.93 33.44 8.23
C GLN A 209 -19.80 32.65 8.89
N PHE A 210 -20.14 31.67 9.73
CA PHE A 210 -19.19 30.73 10.31
C PHE A 210 -18.46 29.93 9.22
N LYS A 211 -19.21 29.36 8.27
CA LYS A 211 -18.66 28.61 7.13
C LYS A 211 -17.72 29.47 6.30
N ALA A 212 -18.13 30.69 5.94
CA ALA A 212 -17.30 31.63 5.18
C ALA A 212 -16.01 31.98 5.94
N ARG A 213 -16.08 32.15 7.26
CA ARG A 213 -14.92 32.42 8.11
C ARG A 213 -13.91 31.26 8.09
N VAL A 214 -14.40 30.02 8.18
CA VAL A 214 -13.55 28.81 8.15
C VAL A 214 -12.95 28.60 6.75
N LEU A 215 -13.74 28.78 5.67
CA LEU A 215 -13.22 28.70 4.29
C LEU A 215 -12.15 29.75 4.02
N SER A 216 -12.32 30.98 4.53
CA SER A 216 -11.29 32.02 4.45
C SER A 216 -10.00 31.61 5.17
N GLN A 217 -10.09 30.93 6.32
CA GLN A 217 -8.90 30.41 7.03
C GLN A 217 -8.20 29.28 6.29
N ALA A 218 -8.91 28.51 5.45
CA ALA A 218 -8.32 27.46 4.64
C ALA A 218 -7.29 27.99 3.63
N ASN A 219 -7.47 29.25 3.18
CA ASN A 219 -6.57 29.95 2.26
C ASN A 219 -6.19 29.12 1.02
N LEU A 220 -7.21 28.58 0.33
CA LEU A 220 -7.01 27.66 -0.79
C LEU A 220 -6.26 28.28 -1.98
N ASP A 221 -6.35 29.61 -2.16
CA ASP A 221 -5.66 30.33 -3.24
C ASP A 221 -4.13 30.30 -3.09
N ALA A 222 -3.62 30.21 -1.86
CA ALA A 222 -2.18 30.11 -1.61
C ALA A 222 -1.64 28.67 -1.73
N ARG A 223 -2.53 27.67 -1.76
CA ARG A 223 -2.20 26.24 -1.66
C ARG A 223 -2.00 25.58 -3.02
N VAL A 224 -1.09 26.14 -3.82
CA VAL A 224 -0.88 25.77 -5.23
C VAL A 224 0.36 24.91 -5.49
N LEU A 225 1.25 24.76 -4.52
CA LEU A 225 2.50 24.05 -4.69
C LEU A 225 2.26 22.53 -4.77
N THR A 226 2.77 21.90 -5.83
CA THR A 226 2.64 20.46 -6.08
C THR A 226 3.99 19.73 -6.07
N GLU A 227 5.10 20.42 -5.81
CA GLU A 227 6.43 19.82 -5.78
C GLU A 227 7.30 20.47 -4.69
N LEU A 228 8.03 19.63 -3.95
CA LEU A 228 8.97 20.04 -2.91
C LEU A 228 10.27 19.26 -3.10
N GLU A 229 11.35 19.96 -3.45
CA GLU A 229 12.67 19.34 -3.63
C GLU A 229 13.54 19.55 -2.39
N CYS A 230 14.30 18.50 -2.03
CA CYS A 230 15.28 18.58 -0.95
C CYS A 230 16.40 19.56 -1.35
N PRO A 231 16.70 20.58 -0.53
CA PRO A 231 17.79 21.50 -0.82
C PRO A 231 19.12 20.77 -0.99
N SER A 232 19.95 21.21 -1.95
CA SER A 232 21.25 20.58 -2.23
C SER A 232 22.27 20.78 -1.11
N ASP A 233 22.09 21.81 -0.28
CA ASP A 233 22.91 22.13 0.89
C ASP A 233 22.40 21.48 2.19
N GLU A 234 21.33 20.68 2.12
CA GLU A 234 20.81 19.94 3.28
C GLU A 234 21.83 18.90 3.75
N GLN A 235 22.33 19.08 4.97
CA GLN A 235 23.35 18.21 5.55
C GLN A 235 22.77 16.86 5.98
N ASP A 236 21.50 16.85 6.41
CA ASP A 236 20.79 15.62 6.77
C ASP A 236 19.45 15.53 6.00
N PRO A 237 19.49 14.96 4.78
CA PRO A 237 18.29 14.76 3.97
C PRO A 237 17.19 13.99 4.71
N ARG A 238 17.52 13.10 5.66
CA ARG A 238 16.52 12.35 6.43
C ARG A 238 15.73 13.25 7.37
N THR A 239 16.36 14.28 7.93
CA THR A 239 15.66 15.32 8.72
C THR A 239 14.71 16.13 7.85
N TRP A 240 15.14 16.54 6.66
CA TRP A 240 14.25 17.23 5.71
C TRP A 240 13.06 16.35 5.30
N ILE A 241 13.30 15.07 4.97
CA ILE A 241 12.26 14.10 4.62
C ILE A 241 11.22 14.02 5.73
N LYS A 242 11.65 13.78 6.98
CA LYS A 242 10.73 13.62 8.13
C LYS A 242 9.87 14.85 8.32
N LYS A 243 10.50 16.02 8.39
CA LYS A 243 9.82 17.30 8.62
C LYS A 243 8.81 17.61 7.50
N THR A 244 9.24 17.43 6.26
CA THR A 244 8.41 17.75 5.09
C THR A 244 7.26 16.76 4.94
N PHE A 245 7.51 15.46 5.12
CA PHE A 245 6.47 14.44 5.09
C PHE A 245 5.44 14.63 6.20
N ASP A 246 5.86 14.93 7.43
CA ASP A 246 4.93 15.23 8.53
C ASP A 246 4.05 16.43 8.19
N GLY A 247 4.64 17.50 7.66
CA GLY A 247 3.92 18.69 7.23
C GLY A 247 2.88 18.40 6.15
N LEU A 248 3.23 17.57 5.17
CA LEU A 248 2.31 17.10 4.12
C LEU A 248 1.19 16.23 4.69
N ASN A 249 1.55 15.21 5.49
CA ASN A 249 0.62 14.23 6.06
C ASN A 249 -0.34 14.85 7.10
N LEU A 250 0.04 15.97 7.70
CA LEU A 250 -0.81 16.75 8.60
C LEU A 250 -1.50 17.94 7.92
N ALA A 251 -1.28 18.16 6.62
CA ALA A 251 -1.77 19.33 5.88
C ALA A 251 -1.41 20.69 6.53
N GLN A 252 -0.21 20.77 7.12
CA GLN A 252 0.29 21.95 7.83
C GLN A 252 1.02 22.95 6.92
N LEU A 253 1.48 22.52 5.74
CA LEU A 253 2.17 23.41 4.81
C LEU A 253 1.18 24.39 4.20
N GLU A 254 1.37 25.70 4.42
CA GLU A 254 0.43 26.73 3.97
C GLU A 254 0.35 26.89 2.44
N THR A 255 1.35 26.37 1.72
CA THR A 255 1.46 26.46 0.26
C THR A 255 1.00 25.19 -0.46
N VAL A 256 0.63 24.12 0.26
CA VAL A 256 0.23 22.83 -0.32
C VAL A 256 -1.21 22.51 0.10
N SER A 257 -2.03 22.02 -0.84
CA SER A 257 -3.39 21.56 -0.56
C SER A 257 -3.40 20.17 0.09
N ILE A 258 -4.56 19.64 0.47
CA ILE A 258 -4.67 18.28 1.03
C ILE A 258 -4.23 17.28 -0.05
N PRO A 259 -3.19 16.48 0.19
CA PRO A 259 -2.73 15.50 -0.79
C PRO A 259 -3.75 14.37 -0.93
N ARG A 260 -4.08 14.03 -2.17
CA ARG A 260 -4.76 12.77 -2.54
C ARG A 260 -3.74 11.64 -2.71
N ARG A 261 -2.56 11.96 -3.23
CA ARG A 261 -1.41 11.07 -3.35
C ARG A 261 -0.10 11.86 -3.24
N ILE A 262 0.92 11.24 -2.68
CA ILE A 262 2.30 11.74 -2.66
C ILE A 262 3.19 10.73 -3.40
N THR A 263 3.87 11.16 -4.45
CA THR A 263 4.99 10.42 -5.04
C THR A 263 6.27 10.93 -4.39
N PHE A 264 6.88 10.09 -3.56
CA PHE A 264 8.11 10.38 -2.86
C PHE A 264 9.29 9.78 -3.63
N ARG A 265 9.99 10.62 -4.38
CA ARG A 265 11.24 10.23 -5.04
C ARG A 265 12.38 10.40 -4.05
N VAL A 266 13.19 9.36 -3.92
CA VAL A 266 14.26 9.33 -2.92
C VAL A 266 15.56 8.99 -3.62
N ASP A 267 16.63 9.71 -3.31
CA ASP A 267 17.98 9.31 -3.70
C ASP A 267 18.19 7.84 -3.30
N VAL A 268 18.51 6.98 -4.27
CA VAL A 268 18.71 5.54 -4.07
C VAL A 268 19.73 5.22 -2.97
N LYS A 269 20.67 6.14 -2.69
CA LYS A 269 21.66 6.00 -1.61
C LYS A 269 21.04 6.07 -0.21
N LEU A 270 19.85 6.66 -0.07
CA LEU A 270 19.09 6.72 1.18
C LEU A 270 18.18 5.51 1.36
N LEU A 271 17.99 4.69 0.32
CA LEU A 271 17.13 3.52 0.34
C LEU A 271 17.93 2.24 0.58
N ASN A 272 17.21 1.17 0.96
CA ASN A 272 17.77 -0.17 0.99
C ASN A 272 18.24 -0.58 -0.43
N PRO A 273 19.39 -1.25 -0.60
CA PRO A 273 19.94 -1.60 -1.92
C PRO A 273 18.97 -2.36 -2.84
N HIS A 274 18.08 -3.19 -2.29
CA HIS A 274 17.10 -3.95 -3.06
C HIS A 274 16.10 -3.04 -3.80
N MET A 275 15.90 -1.80 -3.35
CA MET A 275 15.04 -0.82 -4.04
C MET A 275 15.50 -0.51 -5.46
N ALA A 276 16.79 -0.69 -5.78
CA ALA A 276 17.30 -0.51 -7.16
C ALA A 276 16.69 -1.50 -8.17
N ASN A 277 16.10 -2.61 -7.69
CA ASN A 277 15.46 -3.65 -8.50
C ASN A 277 13.92 -3.54 -8.53
N VAL A 278 13.37 -2.49 -7.91
CA VAL A 278 11.93 -2.26 -7.76
C VAL A 278 11.55 -0.98 -8.49
N ALA A 279 10.37 -0.92 -9.09
CA ALA A 279 9.90 0.28 -9.78
C ALA A 279 9.39 1.32 -8.78
N ALA A 280 8.61 0.87 -7.80
CA ALA A 280 8.13 1.67 -6.68
C ALA A 280 7.58 0.78 -5.56
N VAL A 281 7.49 1.33 -4.35
CA VAL A 281 6.74 0.76 -3.23
C VAL A 281 5.58 1.68 -2.90
N VAL A 282 4.36 1.15 -2.91
CA VAL A 282 3.12 1.91 -2.64
C VAL A 282 2.58 1.53 -1.27
N ASP A 283 2.47 2.53 -0.40
CA ASP A 283 1.69 2.46 0.84
C ASP A 283 0.27 2.95 0.56
N THR A 284 -0.68 2.02 0.48
CA THR A 284 -2.09 2.38 0.26
C THR A 284 -2.74 2.85 1.57
N LYS A 285 -3.76 3.72 1.46
CA LYS A 285 -4.62 4.01 2.62
C LYS A 285 -5.17 2.70 3.17
N GLY A 286 -5.17 2.57 4.50
CA GLY A 286 -5.78 1.40 5.14
C GLY A 286 -7.23 1.22 4.71
N VAL A 287 -7.63 -0.04 4.56
CA VAL A 287 -9.01 -0.42 4.29
C VAL A 287 -9.69 -0.74 5.61
N ASP A 288 -10.94 -0.32 5.77
CA ASP A 288 -11.76 -0.82 6.87
C ASP A 288 -12.12 -2.28 6.58
N ALA A 289 -12.25 -3.11 7.62
CA ALA A 289 -12.60 -4.52 7.50
C ALA A 289 -13.91 -4.73 6.73
N ALA A 290 -14.84 -3.77 6.87
CA ALA A 290 -16.13 -3.76 6.20
C ALA A 290 -16.11 -3.17 4.78
N GLN A 291 -15.00 -2.55 4.34
CA GLN A 291 -14.91 -1.78 3.10
C GLN A 291 -13.71 -2.18 2.21
N PHE A 292 -13.58 -3.48 1.92
CA PHE A 292 -12.68 -3.95 0.86
C PHE A 292 -13.19 -3.68 -0.58
N ASN A 293 -14.35 -3.02 -0.73
CA ASN A 293 -14.88 -2.59 -2.02
C ASN A 293 -14.39 -1.18 -2.37
N ARG A 294 -13.13 -1.08 -2.78
CA ARG A 294 -12.41 0.17 -3.08
C ARG A 294 -11.99 0.18 -4.54
N GLU A 295 -12.69 0.94 -5.39
CA GLU A 295 -12.37 1.08 -6.83
C GLU A 295 -10.95 1.61 -7.05
N ASP A 296 -10.41 2.40 -6.14
CA ASP A 296 -9.03 2.89 -6.21
C ASP A 296 -7.98 1.78 -6.05
N LEU A 297 -8.32 0.59 -5.56
CA LEU A 297 -7.44 -0.57 -5.56
C LEU A 297 -7.50 -1.36 -6.88
N ASP A 298 -8.60 -1.27 -7.63
CA ASP A 298 -8.76 -1.96 -8.92
C ASP A 298 -7.70 -1.53 -9.93
N ARG A 299 -7.27 -0.26 -9.89
CA ARG A 299 -6.15 0.22 -10.73
C ARG A 299 -4.86 -0.58 -10.53
N TYR A 300 -4.58 -1.04 -9.31
CA TYR A 300 -3.41 -1.86 -9.04
C TYR A 300 -3.67 -3.32 -9.32
N ILE A 301 -4.84 -3.83 -8.92
CA ILE A 301 -5.14 -5.26 -8.96
C ILE A 301 -5.52 -5.72 -10.38
N ARG A 302 -6.25 -4.92 -11.15
CA ARG A 302 -6.75 -5.27 -12.48
C ARG A 302 -5.95 -4.61 -13.59
N GLU A 303 -5.68 -3.32 -13.47
CA GLU A 303 -5.14 -2.52 -14.58
C GLU A 303 -3.59 -2.56 -14.63
N ASP A 304 -2.92 -2.39 -13.49
CA ASP A 304 -1.45 -2.36 -13.44
C ASP A 304 -0.86 -3.78 -13.47
N LYS A 305 -0.51 -4.26 -14.67
CA LYS A 305 0.12 -5.56 -14.87
C LYS A 305 1.47 -5.70 -14.16
N THR A 306 2.20 -4.61 -13.93
CA THR A 306 3.52 -4.63 -13.29
C THR A 306 3.45 -4.71 -11.77
N ALA A 307 2.26 -4.46 -11.18
CA ALA A 307 2.06 -4.48 -9.74
C ALA A 307 2.08 -5.90 -9.17
N ILE A 308 2.69 -6.04 -8.00
CA ILE A 308 2.60 -7.18 -7.08
C ILE A 308 1.92 -6.65 -5.82
N CYS A 309 0.74 -7.19 -5.51
CA CYS A 309 -0.07 -6.78 -4.37
C CYS A 309 0.37 -7.57 -3.13
N ILE A 310 1.03 -6.89 -2.20
CA ILE A 310 1.43 -7.43 -0.90
C ILE A 310 0.29 -7.16 0.08
N LEU A 311 -0.51 -8.18 0.34
CA LEU A 311 -1.59 -8.15 1.30
C LEU A 311 -0.99 -8.25 2.70
N THR A 312 -1.10 -7.19 3.49
CA THR A 312 -0.57 -7.15 4.86
C THR A 312 -1.67 -7.48 5.86
N GLU A 313 -1.40 -8.41 6.76
CA GLU A 313 -2.32 -8.80 7.81
C GLU A 313 -1.62 -8.96 9.17
N ALA A 314 -2.34 -8.72 10.27
CA ALA A 314 -1.82 -9.01 11.60
C ALA A 314 -1.72 -10.53 11.78
N PHE A 315 -0.84 -10.98 12.66
CA PHE A 315 -0.58 -12.42 12.86
C PHE A 315 -1.84 -13.20 13.21
N LYS A 316 -2.48 -12.92 14.34
CA LYS A 316 -3.63 -13.71 14.81
C LYS A 316 -4.78 -13.86 13.80
N PRO A 317 -5.25 -12.79 13.11
CA PRO A 317 -6.37 -12.95 12.18
C PRO A 317 -6.00 -13.51 10.82
N ALA A 318 -4.71 -13.61 10.45
CA ALA A 318 -4.31 -14.04 9.11
C ALA A 318 -4.85 -15.45 8.75
N PRO A 319 -5.40 -15.66 7.54
CA PRO A 319 -5.58 -14.73 6.41
C PRO A 319 -7.03 -14.16 6.30
N SER A 320 -7.72 -13.97 7.42
CA SER A 320 -9.18 -13.76 7.46
C SER A 320 -9.61 -12.44 6.82
N ASN A 321 -8.89 -11.35 7.11
CA ASN A 321 -9.29 -10.02 6.70
C ASN A 321 -9.01 -9.77 5.22
N VAL A 322 -7.97 -10.37 4.66
CA VAL A 322 -7.63 -10.21 3.25
C VAL A 322 -8.45 -11.13 2.34
N MET A 323 -9.12 -12.13 2.92
CA MET A 323 -9.90 -13.14 2.19
C MET A 323 -10.98 -12.54 1.26
N PRO A 324 -11.80 -11.55 1.66
CA PRO A 324 -12.81 -10.99 0.75
C PRO A 324 -12.21 -10.37 -0.51
N LEU A 325 -11.04 -9.74 -0.39
CA LEU A 325 -10.31 -9.17 -1.52
C LEU A 325 -9.77 -10.30 -2.41
N LEU A 326 -9.12 -11.31 -1.83
CA LEU A 326 -8.64 -12.47 -2.60
C LEU A 326 -9.76 -13.15 -3.37
N MET A 327 -10.89 -13.45 -2.72
CA MET A 327 -12.03 -14.13 -3.34
C MET A 327 -12.68 -13.31 -4.48
N ARG A 328 -12.55 -11.98 -4.46
CA ARG A 328 -13.07 -11.10 -5.53
C ARG A 328 -12.16 -11.05 -6.75
N HIS A 329 -10.85 -11.13 -6.55
CA HIS A 329 -9.86 -10.85 -7.60
C HIS A 329 -9.15 -12.09 -8.12
N VAL A 330 -9.11 -13.16 -7.32
CA VAL A 330 -8.58 -14.46 -7.73
C VAL A 330 -9.72 -15.27 -8.29
N THR A 331 -9.82 -15.33 -9.62
CA THR A 331 -10.91 -16.04 -10.31
C THR A 331 -10.37 -17.15 -11.21
N PRO A 332 -11.11 -18.27 -11.38
CA PRO A 332 -10.70 -19.36 -12.28
C PRO A 332 -10.52 -18.93 -13.73
N GLU A 333 -11.26 -17.91 -14.18
CA GLU A 333 -11.20 -17.36 -15.54
C GLU A 333 -9.91 -16.59 -15.81
N ALA A 334 -9.19 -16.19 -14.75
CA ALA A 334 -7.90 -15.50 -14.82
C ALA A 334 -6.82 -16.36 -14.14
N PRO A 335 -6.22 -17.35 -14.83
CA PRO A 335 -5.31 -18.34 -14.23
C PRO A 335 -4.09 -17.75 -13.52
N LEU A 336 -3.70 -16.53 -13.87
CA LEU A 336 -2.56 -15.81 -13.28
C LEU A 336 -2.96 -14.83 -12.17
N SER A 337 -4.25 -14.67 -11.87
CA SER A 337 -4.74 -13.70 -10.89
C SER A 337 -4.12 -13.91 -9.50
N SER A 338 -4.01 -15.16 -9.04
CA SER A 338 -3.37 -15.50 -7.75
C SER A 338 -1.88 -15.12 -7.69
N SER A 339 -1.17 -15.20 -8.83
CA SER A 339 0.26 -14.90 -8.90
C SER A 339 0.60 -13.42 -8.68
N LYS A 340 -0.42 -12.55 -8.73
CA LYS A 340 -0.27 -11.13 -8.46
C LYS A 340 -0.20 -10.81 -6.97
N PHE A 341 -0.58 -11.75 -6.11
CA PHE A 341 -0.68 -11.53 -4.68
C PHE A 341 0.42 -12.25 -3.91
N ALA A 342 0.82 -11.62 -2.81
CA ALA A 342 1.59 -12.23 -1.73
C ALA A 342 0.96 -11.80 -0.40
N LEU A 343 0.97 -12.66 0.60
CA LEU A 343 0.49 -12.37 1.94
C LEU A 343 1.70 -12.11 2.86
N MET A 344 1.79 -10.90 3.39
CA MET A 344 2.73 -10.54 4.44
C MET A 344 2.01 -10.50 5.79
N VAL A 345 2.32 -11.47 6.63
CA VAL A 345 1.84 -11.51 8.01
C VAL A 345 2.80 -10.70 8.88
N ILE A 346 2.26 -9.82 9.72
CA ILE A 346 3.02 -8.96 10.62
C ILE A 346 2.78 -9.42 12.07
N PRO A 347 3.70 -10.23 12.65
CA PRO A 347 3.70 -10.56 14.07
C PRO A 347 3.87 -9.32 14.93
N GLN A 348 3.14 -9.28 16.05
CA GLN A 348 3.41 -8.38 17.16
C GLN A 348 4.15 -9.15 18.28
N SER A 349 4.78 -8.38 19.18
CA SER A 349 5.64 -8.89 20.25
C SER A 349 5.08 -10.13 20.96
N GLY A 350 5.76 -11.27 20.82
CA GLY A 350 5.42 -12.52 21.51
C GLY A 350 4.32 -13.36 20.86
N GLU A 351 3.61 -12.86 19.84
CA GLU A 351 2.47 -13.58 19.26
C GLU A 351 2.84 -14.96 18.70
N PRO A 352 3.95 -15.13 17.96
CA PRO A 352 4.36 -16.47 17.52
C PRO A 352 4.73 -17.40 18.67
N GLU A 353 5.38 -16.90 19.70
CA GLU A 353 5.80 -17.67 20.87
C GLU A 353 4.58 -18.20 21.67
N ASP A 354 3.49 -17.43 21.68
CA ASP A 354 2.23 -17.75 22.36
C ASP A 354 1.33 -18.72 21.57
N VAL A 355 1.70 -19.11 20.35
CA VAL A 355 0.90 -20.06 19.56
C VAL A 355 0.78 -21.37 20.33
N VAL A 356 -0.47 -21.83 20.52
CA VAL A 356 -0.75 -23.06 21.26
C VAL A 356 -0.58 -24.28 20.36
N GLY A 357 0.40 -25.12 20.67
CA GLY A 357 0.58 -26.45 20.08
C GLY A 357 -0.03 -27.56 20.95
N GLY A 358 0.32 -28.81 20.66
CA GLY A 358 -0.24 -29.98 21.36
C GLY A 358 0.12 -30.11 22.83
N GLN A 359 1.08 -29.34 23.34
CA GLN A 359 1.55 -29.35 24.74
C GLN A 359 1.44 -27.97 25.43
N GLY A 360 0.64 -27.06 24.87
CA GLY A 360 0.56 -25.66 25.31
C GLY A 360 1.33 -24.71 24.37
N PRO A 361 1.66 -23.48 24.83
CA PRO A 361 2.40 -22.50 24.04
C PRO A 361 3.75 -23.06 23.54
N VAL A 362 4.08 -22.80 22.28
CA VAL A 362 5.29 -23.35 21.65
C VAL A 362 6.59 -22.71 22.16
N GLY A 363 6.54 -21.46 22.66
CA GLY A 363 7.66 -20.74 23.26
C GLY A 363 8.80 -20.35 22.30
N GLN A 364 8.92 -21.01 21.15
CA GLN A 364 9.87 -20.71 20.09
C GLN A 364 9.19 -20.02 18.92
N ARG A 365 9.67 -18.82 18.59
CA ARG A 365 9.11 -17.97 17.54
C ARG A 365 8.97 -18.66 16.19
N ILE A 366 10.04 -19.31 15.71
CA ILE A 366 10.07 -19.98 14.41
C ILE A 366 9.05 -21.13 14.35
N THR A 367 8.90 -21.88 15.45
CA THR A 367 7.92 -22.96 15.57
C THR A 367 6.50 -22.42 15.50
N GLY A 368 6.23 -21.29 16.17
CA GLY A 368 4.95 -20.60 16.11
C GLY A 368 4.62 -20.06 14.71
N ILE A 369 5.60 -19.43 14.05
CA ILE A 369 5.47 -18.98 12.66
C ILE A 369 5.13 -20.15 11.75
N ASN A 370 5.87 -21.26 11.84
CA ASN A 370 5.64 -22.44 10.99
C ASN A 370 4.25 -23.05 11.23
N LEU A 371 3.83 -23.19 12.49
CA LEU A 371 2.50 -23.72 12.82
C LEU A 371 1.39 -22.82 12.28
N HIS A 372 1.54 -21.50 12.42
CA HIS A 372 0.57 -20.55 11.90
C HIS A 372 0.58 -20.46 10.37
N SER A 373 1.75 -20.60 9.73
CA SER A 373 1.88 -20.73 8.28
C SER A 373 1.08 -21.92 7.75
N SER A 374 1.18 -23.09 8.40
CA SER A 374 0.37 -24.26 8.02
C SER A 374 -1.13 -24.00 8.17
N GLN A 375 -1.56 -23.30 9.23
CA GLN A 375 -2.97 -22.92 9.43
C GLN A 375 -3.47 -21.97 8.33
N ILE A 376 -2.63 -21.03 7.91
CA ILE A 376 -2.92 -20.12 6.80
C ILE A 376 -3.05 -20.92 5.49
N ASP A 377 -2.12 -21.82 5.22
CA ASP A 377 -2.12 -22.66 4.02
C ASP A 377 -3.36 -23.56 3.96
N ASP A 378 -3.76 -24.18 5.07
CA ASP A 378 -4.99 -24.97 5.17
C ASP A 378 -6.22 -24.11 4.89
N THR A 379 -6.26 -22.90 5.45
CA THR A 379 -7.36 -21.94 5.27
C THR A 379 -7.47 -21.50 3.81
N LEU A 380 -6.37 -21.12 3.18
CA LEU A 380 -6.32 -20.73 1.77
C LEU A 380 -6.71 -21.90 0.86
N SER A 381 -6.19 -23.09 1.14
CA SER A 381 -6.48 -24.31 0.37
C SER A 381 -7.96 -24.69 0.43
N SER A 382 -8.59 -24.58 1.60
CA SER A 382 -10.03 -24.82 1.78
C SER A 382 -10.92 -23.88 0.95
N ARG A 383 -10.37 -22.74 0.51
CA ARG A 383 -11.03 -21.73 -0.33
C ARG A 383 -10.59 -21.79 -1.80
N GLY A 384 -9.76 -22.76 -2.18
CA GLY A 384 -9.23 -22.90 -3.54
C GLY A 384 -8.11 -21.90 -3.89
N LEU A 385 -7.56 -21.19 -2.92
CA LEU A 385 -6.52 -20.18 -3.09
C LEU A 385 -5.11 -20.78 -2.93
N ASN A 386 -4.81 -21.82 -3.71
CA ASN A 386 -3.56 -22.56 -3.59
C ASN A 386 -2.35 -21.77 -4.13
N GLY A 387 -1.20 -21.95 -3.45
CA GLY A 387 0.09 -21.43 -3.91
C GLY A 387 0.23 -19.91 -3.84
N LEU A 388 -0.48 -19.25 -2.92
CA LEU A 388 -0.20 -17.87 -2.57
C LEU A 388 1.14 -17.80 -1.81
N ASN A 389 2.00 -16.85 -2.11
CA ASN A 389 3.25 -16.69 -1.37
C ASN A 389 2.94 -16.07 -0.01
N VAL A 390 3.27 -16.76 1.09
CA VAL A 390 3.09 -16.27 2.46
C VAL A 390 4.48 -15.97 3.05
N LEU A 391 4.64 -14.79 3.64
CA LEU A 391 5.85 -14.39 4.35
C LEU A 391 5.50 -13.72 5.67
N PHE A 392 6.43 -13.77 6.62
CA PHE A 392 6.30 -13.15 7.93
C PHE A 392 7.33 -12.04 8.06
N TYR A 393 6.92 -10.89 8.57
CA TYR A 393 7.82 -9.77 8.80
C TYR A 393 7.41 -8.97 10.04
N ASP A 394 8.27 -8.96 11.05
CA ASP A 394 8.11 -8.12 12.22
C ASP A 394 9.15 -6.98 12.17
N PRO A 395 8.77 -5.78 11.68
CA PRO A 395 9.72 -4.68 11.52
C PRO A 395 10.32 -4.20 12.85
N LEU A 396 9.73 -4.59 13.98
CA LEU A 396 10.11 -4.17 15.33
C LEU A 396 10.71 -5.30 16.17
N GLN A 397 10.98 -6.48 15.59
CA GLN A 397 11.47 -7.68 16.29
C GLN A 397 12.73 -7.38 17.12
N HIS A 398 13.70 -6.71 16.51
CA HIS A 398 14.99 -6.39 17.12
C HIS A 398 14.98 -5.09 17.94
N PHE A 399 13.80 -4.49 18.13
CA PHE A 399 13.64 -3.20 18.75
C PHE A 399 12.83 -3.27 20.06
N GLU A 400 13.10 -2.34 20.95
CA GLU A 400 12.31 -2.08 22.16
C GLU A 400 11.83 -0.63 22.17
N ARG A 401 10.75 -0.36 22.89
CA ARG A 401 10.21 1.01 22.98
C ARG A 401 11.16 1.89 23.80
N ALA A 402 11.71 2.91 23.15
CA ALA A 402 12.56 3.91 23.81
C ALA A 402 11.74 5.02 24.51
N GLY A 403 10.47 5.19 24.13
CA GLY A 403 9.52 6.18 24.67
C GLY A 403 8.70 6.81 23.54
N GLY A 404 7.44 7.16 23.79
CA GLY A 404 6.55 7.69 22.75
C GLY A 404 6.46 6.75 21.53
N THR A 405 6.78 7.26 20.34
CA THR A 405 6.82 6.52 19.07
C THR A 405 8.21 6.04 18.67
N ASP A 406 9.23 6.26 19.51
CA ASP A 406 10.62 5.95 19.24
C ASP A 406 10.99 4.53 19.72
N PHE A 407 11.92 3.92 18.99
CA PHE A 407 12.42 2.57 19.25
C PHE A 407 13.93 2.58 19.40
N SER A 408 14.48 1.79 20.32
CA SER A 408 15.92 1.52 20.41
C SER A 408 16.20 0.08 20.01
N LEU A 409 17.37 -0.16 19.43
CA LEU A 409 17.84 -1.52 19.18
C LEU A 409 17.96 -2.22 20.54
N ARG A 410 17.43 -3.44 20.65
CA ARG A 410 17.57 -4.23 21.88
C ARG A 410 19.04 -4.54 22.11
N SER A 411 19.46 -4.60 23.37
CA SER A 411 20.87 -4.81 23.73
C SER A 411 21.46 -6.15 23.28
N ASP A 412 20.61 -7.14 23.03
CA ASP A 412 20.94 -8.48 22.57
C ASP A 412 20.95 -8.61 21.04
N ASN A 413 20.66 -7.54 20.31
CA ASN A 413 20.55 -7.55 18.85
C ASN A 413 21.57 -6.62 18.19
N THR A 414 21.94 -6.92 16.94
CA THR A 414 22.86 -6.10 16.14
C THR A 414 22.18 -5.50 14.91
N LEU A 415 22.83 -4.50 14.30
CA LEU A 415 22.35 -3.92 13.04
C LEU A 415 22.47 -4.90 11.88
N GLU A 416 23.45 -5.80 11.93
CA GLU A 416 23.60 -6.88 10.95
C GLU A 416 22.42 -7.86 10.99
N GLU A 417 21.91 -8.19 12.18
CA GLU A 417 20.72 -9.04 12.32
C GLU A 417 19.46 -8.37 11.76
N VAL A 418 19.27 -7.08 12.05
CA VAL A 418 18.19 -6.28 11.45
C VAL A 418 18.29 -6.28 9.92
N GLN A 419 19.51 -6.13 9.39
CA GLN A 419 19.73 -6.15 7.94
C GLN A 419 19.50 -7.54 7.35
N ALA A 420 19.93 -8.61 8.02
CA ALA A 420 19.73 -9.99 7.59
C ALA A 420 18.23 -10.35 7.52
N GLU A 421 17.43 -9.94 8.50
CA GLU A 421 15.97 -10.11 8.47
C GLU A 421 15.35 -9.36 7.28
N ARG A 422 15.75 -8.10 7.06
CA ARG A 422 15.28 -7.30 5.91
C ARG A 422 15.66 -7.96 4.58
N ASP A 423 16.87 -8.48 4.45
CA ASP A 423 17.35 -9.16 3.24
C ASP A 423 16.60 -10.48 3.01
N ALA A 424 16.24 -11.21 4.07
CA ALA A 424 15.39 -12.39 3.97
C ALA A 424 13.98 -12.05 3.46
N VAL A 425 13.40 -10.94 3.93
CA VAL A 425 12.08 -10.47 3.46
C VAL A 425 12.14 -10.03 2.00
N TRP A 426 13.18 -9.28 1.60
CA TRP A 426 13.40 -8.93 0.20
C TRP A 426 13.56 -10.15 -0.69
N THR A 427 14.28 -11.17 -0.22
CA THR A 427 14.43 -12.45 -0.91
C THR A 427 13.07 -13.12 -1.11
N ALA A 428 12.23 -13.19 -0.08
CA ALA A 428 10.89 -13.75 -0.18
C ALA A 428 9.98 -12.98 -1.17
N ILE A 429 10.08 -11.65 -1.21
CA ILE A 429 9.37 -10.82 -2.19
C ILE A 429 9.84 -11.10 -3.61
N PHE A 430 11.15 -11.20 -3.83
CA PHE A 430 11.71 -11.53 -5.15
C PHE A 430 11.39 -12.97 -5.57
N ASP A 431 11.28 -13.90 -4.63
CA ASP A 431 10.79 -15.24 -4.90
C ASP A 431 9.31 -15.27 -5.28
N ALA A 432 8.47 -14.41 -4.69
CA ALA A 432 7.09 -14.24 -5.13
C ALA A 432 7.00 -13.70 -6.57
N ILE A 433 7.84 -12.72 -6.93
CA ILE A 433 7.97 -12.22 -8.31
C ILE A 433 8.43 -13.34 -9.25
N LYS A 434 9.46 -14.10 -8.86
CA LYS A 434 9.97 -15.23 -9.63
C LYS A 434 8.90 -16.30 -9.85
N SER A 435 8.11 -16.61 -8.82
CA SER A 435 7.02 -17.57 -8.88
C SER A 435 5.97 -17.13 -9.90
N ARG A 436 5.65 -15.83 -9.95
CA ARG A 436 4.79 -15.25 -10.99
C ARG A 436 5.37 -15.42 -12.39
N ASP A 437 6.65 -15.09 -12.59
CA ASP A 437 7.30 -15.24 -13.90
C ASP A 437 7.27 -16.68 -14.40
N ASN A 438 7.45 -17.64 -13.50
CA ASN A 438 7.39 -19.06 -13.84
C ASN A 438 5.98 -19.47 -14.26
N ARG A 439 4.94 -19.02 -13.57
CA ARG A 439 3.54 -19.27 -13.97
C ARG A 439 3.19 -18.63 -15.31
N VAL A 440 3.68 -17.42 -15.56
CA VAL A 440 3.54 -16.75 -16.87
C VAL A 440 4.20 -17.61 -17.96
N TRP A 441 5.41 -18.11 -17.71
CA TRP A 441 6.13 -18.96 -18.65
C TRP A 441 5.47 -20.32 -18.91
N GLU A 442 4.98 -20.97 -17.86
CA GLU A 442 4.18 -22.20 -17.97
C GLU A 442 2.96 -21.96 -18.87
N ARG A 443 2.29 -20.81 -18.70
CA ARG A 443 1.14 -20.45 -19.52
C ARG A 443 1.52 -20.21 -20.99
N VAL A 444 2.65 -19.53 -21.26
CA VAL A 444 3.17 -19.37 -22.63
C VAL A 444 3.43 -20.73 -23.27
N THR A 445 4.01 -21.67 -22.52
CA THR A 445 4.28 -23.04 -23.01
C THR A 445 2.97 -23.78 -23.34
N GLN A 446 1.96 -23.68 -22.47
CA GLN A 446 0.62 -24.25 -22.72
C GLN A 446 -0.06 -23.67 -23.95
N ILE A 447 0.07 -22.36 -24.20
CA ILE A 447 -0.43 -21.72 -25.43
C ILE A 447 0.28 -22.29 -26.65
N GLY A 448 1.59 -22.54 -26.57
CA GLY A 448 2.36 -23.21 -27.61
C GLY A 448 1.79 -24.58 -27.96
N ASP A 449 1.51 -25.41 -26.96
CA ASP A 449 0.91 -26.74 -27.15
C ASP A 449 -0.51 -26.66 -27.74
N SER A 450 -1.33 -25.73 -27.26
CA SER A 450 -2.68 -25.50 -27.80
C SER A 450 -2.64 -25.02 -29.25
N PHE A 451 -1.71 -24.13 -29.59
CA PHE A 451 -1.49 -23.69 -30.97
C PHE A 451 -1.13 -24.86 -31.89
N GLN A 452 -0.23 -25.76 -31.46
CA GLN A 452 0.10 -26.96 -32.24
C GLN A 452 -1.11 -27.87 -32.47
N LYS A 453 -1.94 -28.10 -31.43
CA LYS A 453 -3.16 -28.91 -31.55
C LYS A 453 -4.17 -28.30 -32.53
N ILE A 454 -4.35 -26.97 -32.51
CA ILE A 454 -5.25 -26.27 -33.45
C ILE A 454 -4.71 -26.37 -34.88
N ARG A 455 -3.39 -26.21 -35.06
CA ARG A 455 -2.72 -26.30 -36.36
C ARG A 455 -2.83 -27.70 -36.97
N GLU A 456 -2.65 -28.75 -36.16
CA GLU A 456 -2.79 -30.15 -36.58
C GLU A 456 -4.25 -30.63 -36.71
N GLY A 457 -5.22 -29.80 -36.32
CA GLY A 457 -6.64 -30.16 -36.36
C GLY A 457 -7.09 -31.15 -35.28
N LYS A 458 -6.30 -31.37 -34.22
CA LYS A 458 -6.54 -32.33 -33.12
C LYS A 458 -7.29 -31.74 -31.91
N GLY A 459 -8.05 -30.66 -32.08
CA GLY A 459 -8.85 -30.08 -30.99
C GLY A 459 -10.02 -30.99 -30.62
N ARG A 460 -10.17 -31.32 -29.32
CA ARG A 460 -11.31 -32.09 -28.78
C ARG A 460 -12.62 -31.42 -29.19
N GLY A 461 -13.51 -32.20 -29.81
CA GLY A 461 -14.92 -31.88 -29.97
C GLY A 461 -15.70 -32.04 -28.69
#